data_AF-A0AA38LF85-F1
#
_entry.id   AF-A0AA38LF85-F1
#
_cell.length_a   1.000
_cell.length_b   1.000
_cell.length_c   1.000
_cell.angle_alpha   90.00
_cell.angle_beta   90.00
_cell.angle_gamma   90.00
#
_symmetry.space_group_name_H-M   'P 1'
#
loop_
_entity.id
_entity.type
_entity.pdbx_description
1 polymer ?
#
loop_
_entity_poly.entity_id
_entity_poly.type
_entity_poly.pdbx_seq_one_letter_code
_entity_poly.pdbx_strand_id
1 'polypeptide(L)' 'MERARSMRKHSGLPLQFWVEVVDTSVYLINRGPSSSLDGRIPDEAWTRKE' A
#
# COMPACT_ATOMS: atom_id res chain seq x y z
N MET A 1 4.97 1.68 -7.56
CA MET A 1 4.90 0.61 -8.59
C MET A 1 5.62 -0.67 -8.21
N GLU A 2 6.82 -0.64 -7.61
CA GLU A 2 7.54 -1.88 -7.28
C GLU A 2 6.79 -2.79 -6.30
N ARG A 3 6.21 -2.23 -5.22
CA ARG A 3 5.37 -2.99 -4.26
C ARG A 3 4.22 -3.74 -4.94
N ALA A 4 3.49 -3.08 -5.84
CA ALA A 4 2.41 -3.70 -6.62
C ALA A 4 2.93 -4.82 -7.54
N ARG A 5 4.06 -4.61 -8.23
CA ARG A 5 4.66 -5.64 -9.08
C ARG A 5 5.12 -6.86 -8.27
N SER A 6 5.79 -6.64 -7.15
CA SER A 6 6.26 -7.70 -6.24
C SER A 6 5.09 -8.46 -5.63
N MET A 7 4.06 -7.76 -5.16
CA MET A 7 2.83 -8.36 -4.66
C MET A 7 2.15 -9.24 -5.72
N ARG A 8 1.93 -8.71 -6.93
CA ARG A 8 1.33 -9.50 -8.04
C ARG A 8 2.13 -10.77 -8.31
N LYS A 9 3.46 -10.65 -8.41
CA LYS A 9 4.35 -11.77 -8.73
C LYS A 9 4.35 -12.81 -7.60
N HIS A 10 4.40 -12.36 -6.34
CA HIS A 10 4.40 -13.24 -5.17
C HIS A 10 3.07 -13.98 -5.02
N SER A 11 1.95 -13.31 -5.24
CA SER A 11 0.61 -13.88 -5.16
C SER A 11 0.20 -14.69 -6.40
N GLY A 12 1.04 -14.75 -7.43
CA GLY A 12 0.74 -15.47 -8.67
C GLY A 12 -0.42 -14.89 -9.49
N LEU A 13 -0.77 -13.62 -9.26
CA LEU A 13 -1.94 -13.00 -9.90
C LEU A 13 -1.67 -12.67 -11.38
N PRO A 14 -2.60 -12.99 -12.30
CA PRO A 14 -2.50 -12.58 -13.70
C PRO A 14 -2.44 -11.05 -13.86
N LEU A 15 -1.89 -10.58 -14.99
CA LEU A 15 -1.75 -9.14 -15.26
C LEU A 15 -3.10 -8.41 -15.32
N GLN A 16 -4.20 -9.10 -15.65
CA GLN A 16 -5.53 -8.49 -15.69
C GLN A 16 -5.96 -7.85 -14.36
N PHE A 17 -5.42 -8.33 -13.23
CA PHE A 17 -5.70 -7.80 -11.89
C PHE A 17 -4.79 -6.63 -11.48
N TRP A 18 -4.12 -5.98 -12.44
CA TRP A 18 -3.14 -4.93 -12.11
C TRP A 18 -3.77 -3.74 -11.38
N VAL A 19 -5.04 -3.42 -11.67
CA VAL A 19 -5.76 -2.32 -11.03
C VAL A 19 -5.97 -2.62 -9.56
N GLU A 20 -6.50 -3.79 -9.24
CA GLU A 20 -6.79 -4.26 -7.88
C GLU A 20 -5.51 -4.41 -7.06
N VAL A 21 -4.43 -4.89 -7.68
CA VAL A 21 -3.13 -5.01 -7.00
C VAL A 21 -2.54 -3.64 -6.68
N VAL A 22 -2.68 -2.66 -7.58
CA VAL A 22 -2.25 -1.29 -7.33
C VAL A 22 -3.07 -0.67 -6.21
N ASP A 23 -4.40 -0.79 -6.27
CA ASP A 23 -5.32 -0.26 -5.27
C ASP A 23 -5.05 -0.86 -3.88
N THR A 24 -4.93 -2.19 -3.80
CA THR A 24 -4.57 -2.91 -2.58
C THR A 24 -3.20 -2.47 -2.06
N SER A 25 -2.23 -2.26 -2.94
CA SER A 25 -0.90 -1.78 -2.54
C SER A 25 -0.97 -0.37 -1.92
N VAL A 26 -1.76 0.54 -2.50
CA VAL A 26 -1.94 1.89 -1.97
C VAL A 26 -2.66 1.84 -0.63
N TYR A 27 -3.73 1.05 -0.53
CA TYR A 27 -4.48 0.83 0.70
C TYR A 27 -3.58 0.37 1.85
N LEU A 28 -2.74 -0.64 1.62
CA LEU A 28 -1.81 -1.16 2.62
C LEU A 28 -0.72 -0.13 2.99
N ILE A 29 -0.22 0.64 2.03
CA ILE A 29 0.77 1.69 2.31
C ILE A 29 0.18 2.76 3.23
N ASN A 30 -1.06 3.17 3.00
CA ASN A 30 -1.68 4.23 3.78
C ASN A 30 -2.10 3.78 5.18
N ARG A 31 -2.41 2.49 5.36
CA ARG A 31 -2.93 1.94 6.62
C ARG A 31 -1.90 1.15 7.44
N GLY A 32 -0.74 0.84 6.88
CA GLY A 32 0.34 0.17 7.59
C GLY A 32 1.23 1.16 8.37
N PRO A 33 1.99 0.67 9.36
CA PRO A 33 3.08 1.43 9.99
C PRO A 33 4.08 1.91 8.93
N SER A 34 4.37 3.21 8.91
CA SER A 34 5.36 3.78 8.00
C SER A 34 6.66 4.10 8.73
N SER A 35 7.78 3.57 8.23
CA SER A 35 9.12 3.91 8.75
C SER A 35 9.45 5.39 8.61
N SER A 36 8.90 6.08 7.60
CA SER A 36 9.09 7.52 7.42
C SER A 36 8.26 8.37 8.39
N LEU A 37 7.35 7.76 9.14
CA LEU A 37 6.51 8.42 10.14
C LEU A 37 6.76 7.85 11.54
N ASP A 38 7.93 7.27 11.79
CA ASP A 38 8.31 6.66 13.07
C ASP A 38 7.34 5.55 13.50
N GLY A 39 6.88 4.75 12.53
CA GLY A 39 5.93 3.67 12.74
C GLY A 39 4.47 4.11 12.83
N ARG A 40 4.17 5.41 12.73
CA ARG A 40 2.79 5.90 12.65
C ARG A 40 2.13 5.49 11.34
N ILE A 41 0.80 5.39 11.39
CA ILE A 41 -0.04 5.08 10.23
C ILE A 41 -0.25 6.36 9.42
N PRO A 42 0.08 6.39 8.11
CA PRO A 42 -0.08 7.58 7.27
C PRO A 42 -1.50 8.14 7.23
N ASP A 43 -2.51 7.27 7.12
CA ASP A 43 -3.92 7.67 7.11
C ASP A 43 -4.27 8.44 8.38
N GLU A 44 -3.92 7.91 9.55
CA GLU A 44 -4.15 8.58 10.84
C GLU A 44 -3.35 9.87 10.98
N ALA A 45 -2.09 9.90 10.55
CA ALA A 45 -1.25 11.09 10.61
C ALA A 45 -1.78 12.22 9.70
N TRP A 46 -2.44 11.86 8.61
CA TRP A 46 -3.07 12.80 7.69
C TRP A 46 -4.43 13.28 8.18
N THR A 47 -5.29 12.38 8.68
CA THR A 47 -6.63 12.73 9.17
C THR A 47 -6.62 13.40 10.54
N ARG A 48 -5.57 13.22 11.36
CA ARG A 48 -5.39 13.90 12.66
C ARG A 48 -4.67 15.25 12.55
N LYS A 49 -4.56 15.83 11.35
CA LYS A 49 -4.17 17.24 11.22
C LYS A 49 -5.35 18.11 11.66
N GLU A 50 -5.37 18.45 12.96
CA GLU A 50 -5.88 19.74 13.44
C GLU A 50 -4.72 20.72 13.58
#